data_AF-A0A8H3WDD7-F1
#
_entry.id   AF-A0A8H3WDD7-F1
#
_cell.length_a   1.000
_cell.length_b   1.000
_cell.length_c   1.000
_cell.angle_alpha   90.00
_cell.angle_beta   90.00
_cell.angle_gamma   90.00
#
_symmetry.space_group_name_H-M   'P 1'
#
loop_
_entity.id
_entity.type
_entity.pdbx_description
1 polymer ?
#
loop_
_entity_poly.entity_id
_entity_poly.type
_entity_poly.pdbx_seq_one_letter_code
_entity_poly.pdbx_strand_id
1 'polypeptide(L)'
;MLEGITTIELSLAWFDLVEEYTRRELTYPEKDKLAALSAVASSMQKAMCDEYLARHFFKSIAHSLVWHSGEYSARRTPQSQVTKRMLRLPSWSWASVDERIWFSEAINLYRLDETLLAHTIGYHQPPESPAAKGLMPSVVLNLSAFRIEGQITRFSGHAGNVHFLHSFDFKQLDYLVDATDAVSVMLDNAERPIEGTIVMFCPVFLLPQNYRFGDYDKRTRVHGVFQVETELEVDDQMVYERIGVGYILLKLGVTWQDVVDGKGMERTSILLG
;
A
#
# COMPACT_ATOMS: atom_id res chain seq x y z
N MET A 1 -0.47 32.27 4.08
CA MET A 1 -0.68 31.47 5.30
C MET A 1 -1.98 30.69 5.11
N LEU A 2 -1.92 29.36 5.26
CA LEU A 2 -3.08 28.47 5.17
C LEU A 2 -3.74 28.40 6.55
N GLU A 3 -4.34 29.51 7.01
CA GLU A 3 -5.07 29.52 8.28
C GLU A 3 -6.41 28.81 8.10
N GLY A 4 -6.65 27.76 8.88
CA GLY A 4 -7.92 27.02 8.92
C GLY A 4 -7.96 25.67 8.22
N ILE A 5 -6.89 25.26 7.52
CA ILE A 5 -6.80 23.93 6.90
C ILE A 5 -6.11 22.97 7.87
N THR A 6 -6.76 21.85 8.15
CA THR A 6 -6.26 20.78 9.01
C THR A 6 -5.20 19.93 8.31
N THR A 7 -4.34 19.24 9.07
CA THR A 7 -3.37 18.28 8.52
C THR A 7 -4.06 17.19 7.69
N ILE A 8 -5.26 16.78 8.08
CA ILE A 8 -6.08 15.79 7.37
C ILE A 8 -6.46 16.31 5.98
N GLU A 9 -6.98 17.53 5.88
CA GLU A 9 -7.35 18.14 4.60
C GLU A 9 -6.13 18.30 3.68
N LEU A 10 -4.96 18.63 4.25
CA LEU A 10 -3.71 18.68 3.48
C LEU A 10 -3.26 17.29 3.00
N SER A 11 -3.38 16.24 3.81
CA SER A 11 -3.09 14.87 3.38
C SER A 11 -4.01 14.43 2.24
N LEU A 12 -5.31 14.71 2.33
CA LEU A 12 -6.26 14.39 1.25
C LEU A 12 -5.94 15.17 -0.04
N ALA A 13 -5.66 16.46 0.08
CA ALA A 13 -5.24 17.27 -1.06
C ALA A 13 -3.94 16.78 -1.70
N TRP A 14 -3.03 16.19 -0.91
CA TRP A 14 -1.82 15.56 -1.44
C TRP A 14 -2.16 14.31 -2.26
N PHE A 15 -3.07 13.46 -1.78
CA PHE A 15 -3.51 12.27 -2.50
C PHE A 15 -4.15 12.64 -3.84
N ASP A 16 -5.13 13.56 -3.83
CA ASP A 16 -5.77 14.10 -5.04
C ASP A 16 -4.74 14.66 -6.03
N LEU A 17 -3.76 15.42 -5.52
CA LEU A 17 -2.71 15.99 -6.34
C LEU A 17 -1.86 14.91 -7.02
N VAL A 18 -1.48 13.86 -6.29
CA VAL A 18 -0.67 12.77 -6.83
C VAL A 18 -1.45 11.97 -7.87
N GLU A 19 -2.73 11.66 -7.64
CA GLU A 19 -3.58 10.98 -8.63
C GLU A 19 -3.72 11.81 -9.92
N GLU A 20 -4.03 13.10 -9.79
CA GLU A 20 -4.13 14.02 -10.92
C GLU A 20 -2.80 14.24 -11.63
N TYR A 21 -1.69 14.20 -10.88
CA TYR A 21 -0.35 14.31 -11.45
C TYR A 21 0.03 13.08 -12.26
N THR A 22 -0.14 11.88 -11.69
CA THR A 22 0.21 10.61 -12.36
C THR A 22 -0.73 10.27 -13.51
N ARG A 23 -1.93 10.85 -13.55
CA ARG A 23 -2.84 10.80 -14.71
C ARG A 23 -2.31 11.52 -15.94
N ARG A 24 -1.39 12.47 -15.80
CA ARG A 24 -0.87 13.26 -16.93
C ARG A 24 0.22 12.49 -17.66
N GLU A 25 0.18 12.53 -18.99
CA GLU A 25 1.27 12.04 -19.83
C GLU A 25 2.47 12.98 -19.69
N LEU A 26 3.46 12.57 -18.89
CA LEU A 26 4.70 13.33 -18.72
C LEU A 26 5.58 13.19 -19.96
N THR A 27 6.17 14.29 -20.42
CA THR A 27 7.08 14.27 -21.59
C THR A 27 8.41 13.58 -21.26
N TYR A 28 8.89 13.71 -20.02
CA TYR A 28 10.08 13.00 -19.53
C TYR A 28 9.83 12.42 -18.12
N PRO A 29 9.08 11.31 -18.00
CA PRO A 29 8.67 10.77 -16.70
C PRO A 29 9.85 10.51 -15.76
N GLU A 30 10.98 10.00 -16.26
CA GLU A 30 12.19 9.74 -15.46
C GLU A 30 12.77 10.99 -14.76
N LYS A 31 12.61 12.15 -15.39
CA LYS A 31 13.21 13.42 -14.97
C LYS A 31 12.20 14.30 -14.24
N ASP A 32 11.00 14.42 -14.81
CA ASP A 32 10.03 15.43 -14.45
C ASP A 32 9.09 14.96 -13.34
N LYS A 33 8.82 13.64 -13.24
CA LYS A 33 7.90 13.05 -12.25
C LYS A 33 8.22 13.48 -10.82
N LEU A 34 9.51 13.46 -10.50
CA LEU A 34 10.00 13.72 -9.15
C LEU A 34 10.36 15.20 -8.91
N ALA A 35 10.67 15.95 -9.96
CA ALA A 35 11.04 17.35 -9.86
C ALA A 35 9.81 18.25 -9.69
N ALA A 36 8.73 18.00 -10.45
CA ALA A 36 7.56 18.88 -10.47
C ALA A 36 6.83 18.96 -9.11
N LEU A 37 6.70 17.83 -8.41
CA LEU A 37 6.02 17.78 -7.12
C LEU A 37 6.91 18.19 -5.93
N SER A 38 8.22 18.32 -6.12
CA SER A 38 9.16 18.56 -5.02
C SER A 38 8.91 19.91 -4.30
N ALA A 39 8.59 20.97 -5.06
CA ALA A 39 8.31 22.29 -4.50
C ALA A 39 6.98 22.32 -3.72
N VAL A 40 5.96 21.62 -4.23
CA VAL A 40 4.66 21.49 -3.56
C VAL A 40 4.82 20.68 -2.28
N ALA A 41 5.46 19.51 -2.37
CA ALA A 41 5.76 18.67 -1.22
C ALA A 41 6.53 19.44 -0.13
N SER A 42 7.55 20.23 -0.50
CA SER A 42 8.31 21.05 0.44
C SER A 42 7.47 22.12 1.14
N SER A 43 6.46 22.66 0.44
CA SER A 43 5.54 23.66 1.00
C SER A 43 4.55 23.01 1.95
N MET A 44 3.99 21.86 1.57
CA MET A 44 3.07 21.08 2.40
C MET A 44 3.77 20.50 3.63
N GLN A 45 5.02 20.04 3.49
CA GLN A 45 5.87 19.58 4.58
C GLN A 45 5.95 20.62 5.71
N LYS A 46 6.20 21.89 5.35
CA LYS A 46 6.24 23.00 6.29
C LYS A 46 4.87 23.28 6.91
N ALA A 47 3.80 23.25 6.10
CA ALA A 47 2.44 23.52 6.56
C ALA A 47 1.90 22.43 7.50
N MET A 48 2.24 21.17 7.27
CA MET A 48 1.80 20.01 8.07
C MET A 48 2.75 19.71 9.26
N CYS A 49 3.89 20.40 9.32
CA CYS A 49 5.02 20.06 10.20
C CYS A 49 5.31 18.56 10.18
N ASP A 50 5.44 18.00 8.99
CA ASP A 50 5.57 16.55 8.74
C ASP A 50 6.89 16.23 8.02
N GLU A 51 7.28 14.97 8.00
CA GLU A 51 8.42 14.50 7.23
C GLU A 51 7.96 13.97 5.87
N TYR A 52 8.71 14.31 4.81
CA TYR A 52 8.39 13.85 3.47
C TYR A 52 9.40 12.78 3.02
N LEU A 53 8.98 11.53 3.07
CA LEU A 53 9.82 10.35 2.88
C LEU A 53 9.32 9.52 1.70
N ALA A 54 10.22 9.19 0.76
CA ALA A 54 9.93 8.38 -0.42
C ALA A 54 8.58 8.72 -1.09
N ARG A 55 8.30 10.02 -1.20
CA ARG A 55 7.09 10.61 -1.83
C ARG A 55 5.80 10.53 -1.02
N HIS A 56 5.90 10.21 0.26
CA HIS A 56 4.80 10.16 1.21
C HIS A 56 5.04 11.10 2.39
N PHE A 57 3.96 11.54 3.04
CA PHE A 57 4.02 12.27 4.30
C PHE A 57 3.99 11.28 5.46
N PHE A 58 4.94 11.37 6.37
CA PHE A 58 5.20 10.36 7.40
C PHE A 58 4.02 10.15 8.34
N LYS A 59 3.32 11.21 8.77
CA LYS A 59 2.14 11.06 9.65
C LYS A 59 0.95 10.38 8.98
N SER A 60 0.83 10.48 7.66
CA SER A 60 -0.26 9.87 6.88
C SER A 60 0.19 8.65 6.08
N ILE A 61 1.43 8.17 6.28
CA ILE A 61 2.03 7.20 5.38
C ILE A 61 1.27 5.87 5.38
N ALA A 62 0.76 5.42 6.53
CA ALA A 62 0.00 4.19 6.61
C ALA A 62 -1.19 4.19 5.63
N HIS A 63 -1.99 5.26 5.60
CA HIS A 63 -3.06 5.44 4.62
C HIS A 63 -2.51 5.50 3.19
N SER A 64 -1.42 6.24 2.99
CA SER A 64 -0.86 6.39 1.65
C SER A 64 -0.23 5.11 1.09
N LEU A 65 -0.09 4.02 1.86
CA LEU A 65 0.40 2.73 1.38
C LEU A 65 -0.62 1.94 0.54
N VAL A 66 -1.92 2.27 0.63
CA VAL A 66 -2.97 1.53 -0.11
C VAL A 66 -3.24 2.09 -1.51
N TRP A 67 -2.22 2.66 -2.15
CA TRP A 67 -2.32 3.04 -3.56
C TRP A 67 -2.37 1.81 -4.46
N HIS A 68 -2.90 1.94 -5.67
CA HIS A 68 -2.79 0.93 -6.72
C HIS A 68 -2.53 1.58 -8.07
N SER A 69 -1.88 0.85 -8.96
CA SER A 69 -1.58 1.27 -10.33
C SER A 69 -2.52 0.60 -11.35
N GLY A 70 -2.59 1.18 -12.55
CA GLY A 70 -3.13 0.50 -13.74
C GLY A 70 -4.33 1.16 -14.41
N GLU A 71 -4.28 1.29 -15.73
CA GLU A 71 -5.43 1.70 -16.54
C GLU A 71 -6.38 0.53 -16.83
N TYR A 72 -7.68 0.81 -16.92
CA TYR A 72 -8.64 -0.04 -17.65
C TYR A 72 -8.29 -0.17 -19.16
N SER A 73 -7.34 0.63 -19.67
CA SER A 73 -6.95 0.77 -21.08
C SER A 73 -5.48 0.43 -21.39
N ALA A 74 -5.04 -0.78 -21.03
CA ALA A 74 -4.12 -1.60 -21.83
C ALA A 74 -2.74 -1.07 -22.32
N ARG A 75 -2.18 0.05 -21.86
CA ARG A 75 -0.78 0.41 -22.17
C ARG A 75 0.10 0.32 -20.93
N ARG A 76 0.90 -0.75 -20.91
CA ARG A 76 1.90 -1.08 -19.90
C ARG A 76 3.14 -0.23 -20.10
N THR A 77 3.81 0.13 -19.02
CA THR A 77 5.21 0.57 -19.06
C THR A 77 6.07 -0.68 -19.24
N PRO A 78 6.77 -0.86 -20.38
CA PRO A 78 7.67 -2.00 -20.56
C PRO A 78 8.76 -2.00 -19.48
N GLN A 79 9.20 -3.17 -19.03
CA GLN A 79 10.29 -3.28 -18.04
C GLN A 79 11.59 -2.59 -18.49
N SER A 80 11.75 -2.40 -19.80
CA SER A 80 12.84 -1.61 -20.40
C SER A 80 12.79 -0.10 -20.12
N GLN A 81 11.70 0.40 -19.53
CA GLN A 81 11.52 1.80 -19.12
C GLN A 81 11.65 2.00 -17.60
N VAL A 82 11.95 0.94 -16.84
CA VAL A 82 12.25 1.08 -15.40
C VAL A 82 13.62 1.72 -15.22
N THR A 83 13.61 2.89 -14.58
CA THR A 83 14.80 3.73 -14.42
C THR A 83 15.65 3.26 -13.25
N LYS A 84 16.98 3.50 -13.29
CA LYS A 84 17.85 3.29 -12.11
C LYS A 84 17.42 4.09 -10.88
N ARG A 85 16.67 5.17 -11.07
CA ARG A 85 16.16 6.00 -9.98
C ARG A 85 14.93 5.36 -9.33
N MET A 86 14.06 4.76 -10.13
CA MET A 86 12.90 3.99 -9.66
C MET A 86 13.32 2.73 -8.94
N LEU A 87 14.36 2.04 -9.43
CA LEU A 87 14.95 0.87 -8.75
C LEU A 87 15.52 1.17 -7.35
N ARG A 88 15.75 2.44 -7.00
CA ARG A 88 16.20 2.85 -5.65
C ARG A 88 15.05 3.36 -4.78
N LEU A 89 13.87 3.57 -5.34
CA LEU A 89 12.70 3.88 -4.54
C LEU A 89 12.20 2.59 -3.93
N PRO A 90 11.76 2.63 -2.66
CA PRO A 90 11.19 1.45 -2.06
C PRO A 90 9.92 1.02 -2.77
N SER A 91 9.58 -0.27 -2.71
CA SER A 91 8.40 -0.81 -3.42
C SER A 91 7.10 -0.13 -3.00
N TRP A 92 7.01 0.32 -1.75
CA TRP A 92 5.87 1.04 -1.20
C TRP A 92 5.76 2.52 -1.61
N SER A 93 6.77 3.09 -2.27
CA SER A 93 6.68 4.43 -2.86
C SER A 93 5.79 4.39 -4.10
N TRP A 94 4.73 5.20 -4.18
CA TRP A 94 3.91 5.28 -5.41
C TRP A 94 4.70 5.73 -6.65
N ALA A 95 5.87 6.36 -6.44
CA ALA A 95 6.77 6.75 -7.52
C ALA A 95 7.75 5.63 -7.95
N SER A 96 7.68 4.43 -7.35
CA SER A 96 8.45 3.25 -7.78
C SER A 96 7.95 2.69 -9.11
N VAL A 97 6.70 3.01 -9.48
CA VAL A 97 6.07 2.65 -10.76
C VAL A 97 5.93 3.87 -11.67
N ASP A 98 5.91 3.64 -12.98
CA ASP A 98 5.60 4.68 -13.98
C ASP A 98 4.24 4.46 -14.61
N GLU A 99 3.22 4.44 -13.76
CA GLU A 99 1.82 4.33 -14.16
C GLU A 99 0.98 5.40 -13.47
N ARG A 100 -0.25 5.58 -13.95
CA ARG A 100 -1.28 6.28 -13.19
C ARG A 100 -1.58 5.47 -11.93
N ILE A 101 -1.66 6.16 -10.81
CA ILE A 101 -2.02 5.56 -9.52
C ILE A 101 -3.29 6.20 -8.98
N TRP A 102 -3.97 5.44 -8.12
CA TRP A 102 -5.09 5.89 -7.30
C TRP A 102 -4.84 5.47 -5.87
N PHE A 103 -5.20 6.31 -4.92
CA PHE A 103 -5.33 5.88 -3.53
C PHE A 103 -6.67 5.17 -3.38
N SER A 104 -6.78 4.28 -2.38
CA SER A 104 -8.01 3.57 -2.10
C SER A 104 -9.19 4.55 -2.04
N GLU A 105 -10.29 4.24 -2.74
CA GLU A 105 -11.52 5.05 -2.71
C GLU A 105 -12.00 5.30 -1.27
N ALA A 106 -11.65 4.41 -0.34
CA ALA A 106 -11.88 4.58 1.09
C ALA A 106 -11.31 5.89 1.64
N ILE A 107 -10.07 6.22 1.27
CA ILE A 107 -9.36 7.40 1.78
C ILE A 107 -10.08 8.68 1.36
N ASN A 108 -10.54 8.74 0.11
CA ASN A 108 -11.21 9.91 -0.46
C ASN A 108 -12.65 10.07 0.05
N LEU A 109 -13.33 8.96 0.39
CA LEU A 109 -14.74 8.96 0.80
C LEU A 109 -14.94 9.14 2.32
N TYR A 110 -14.00 8.71 3.16
CA TYR A 110 -14.28 8.51 4.60
C TYR A 110 -13.49 9.39 5.57
N ARG A 111 -12.77 10.42 5.07
CA ARG A 111 -12.13 11.47 5.90
C ARG A 111 -11.42 10.92 7.14
N LEU A 112 -10.54 9.93 7.01
CA LEU A 112 -9.71 9.39 8.11
C LEU A 112 -10.46 9.02 9.42
N ASP A 113 -11.78 8.81 9.41
CA ASP A 113 -12.53 8.18 10.52
C ASP A 113 -12.32 6.65 10.53
N GLU A 114 -11.12 6.23 10.13
CA GLU A 114 -10.70 4.85 9.96
C GLU A 114 -10.07 4.35 11.25
N THR A 115 -10.35 3.10 11.64
CA THR A 115 -9.58 2.47 12.71
C THR A 115 -8.28 1.95 12.13
N LEU A 116 -7.21 2.69 12.36
CA LEU A 116 -5.87 2.34 11.91
C LEU A 116 -5.38 1.07 12.62
N LEU A 117 -4.99 0.07 11.83
CA LEU A 117 -4.45 -1.21 12.29
C LEU A 117 -2.92 -1.24 12.22
N ALA A 118 -2.32 -0.52 11.26
CA ALA A 118 -0.88 -0.37 11.11
C ALA A 118 -0.41 1.04 11.52
N HIS A 119 0.51 1.12 12.46
CA HIS A 119 1.08 2.39 12.93
C HIS A 119 2.52 2.52 12.50
N THR A 120 2.91 3.67 11.97
CA THR A 120 4.31 3.92 11.63
C THR A 120 5.13 4.13 12.88
N ILE A 121 6.18 3.32 13.06
CA ILE A 121 7.11 3.42 14.19
C ILE A 121 8.29 4.30 13.82
N GLY A 122 8.78 4.17 12.59
CA GLY A 122 10.02 4.80 12.15
C GLY A 122 10.40 4.38 10.74
N TYR A 123 11.64 4.65 10.39
CA TYR A 123 12.26 4.17 9.16
C TYR A 123 13.76 3.95 9.39
N HIS A 124 14.35 3.06 8.60
CA HIS A 124 15.77 2.72 8.63
C HIS A 124 16.41 3.13 7.32
N GLN A 125 17.63 3.67 7.39
CA GLN A 125 18.46 3.86 6.20
C GLN A 125 19.33 2.62 6.03
N PRO A 126 19.11 1.80 4.99
CA PRO A 126 19.97 0.64 4.76
C PRO A 126 21.42 1.10 4.48
N PRO A 127 22.42 0.32 4.90
CA PRO A 127 23.82 0.70 4.77
C PRO A 127 24.21 0.94 3.31
N GLU A 128 24.95 2.01 3.04
CA GLU A 128 25.48 2.29 1.70
C GLU A 128 26.51 1.22 1.32
N SER A 129 26.10 0.20 0.56
CA SER A 129 27.00 -0.83 0.03
C SER A 129 27.41 -0.52 -1.41
N PRO A 130 28.72 -0.39 -1.71
CA PRO A 130 29.22 -0.24 -3.07
C PRO A 130 28.86 -1.40 -4.00
N ALA A 131 28.66 -2.60 -3.45
CA ALA A 131 28.25 -3.82 -4.16
C ALA A 131 26.73 -3.90 -4.39
N ALA A 132 25.92 -3.20 -3.58
CA ALA A 132 24.46 -3.18 -3.68
C ALA A 132 23.92 -1.99 -4.50
N LYS A 133 24.80 -1.32 -5.26
CA LYS A 133 24.49 -0.14 -6.08
C LYS A 133 23.40 -0.44 -7.11
N GLY A 134 22.16 -0.13 -6.74
CA GLY A 134 20.97 -0.17 -7.61
C GLY A 134 19.93 -1.24 -7.27
N LEU A 135 20.14 -2.04 -6.22
CA LEU A 135 19.22 -3.10 -5.79
C LEU A 135 18.66 -2.88 -4.37
N MET A 136 19.18 -1.92 -3.62
CA MET A 136 18.70 -1.61 -2.27
C MET A 136 17.72 -0.44 -2.29
N PRO A 137 16.62 -0.52 -1.53
CA PRO A 137 15.75 0.62 -1.37
C PRO A 137 16.47 1.74 -0.63
N SER A 138 16.13 2.98 -0.97
CA SER A 138 16.75 4.16 -0.34
C SER A 138 16.33 4.36 1.12
N VAL A 139 15.27 3.68 1.56
CA VAL A 139 14.75 3.71 2.93
C VAL A 139 13.86 2.49 3.15
N VAL A 140 13.88 1.95 4.36
CA VAL A 140 13.00 0.87 4.82
C VAL A 140 12.03 1.43 5.85
N LEU A 141 10.73 1.31 5.60
CA LEU A 141 9.67 1.78 6.50
C LEU A 141 9.42 0.74 7.60
N ASN A 142 9.30 1.18 8.85
CA ASN A 142 8.97 0.31 9.97
C ASN A 142 7.54 0.56 10.45
N LEU A 143 6.69 -0.47 10.33
CA LEU A 143 5.30 -0.45 10.79
C LEU A 143 5.10 -1.40 11.97
N SER A 144 4.33 -0.95 12.97
CA SER A 144 3.69 -1.82 13.95
C SER A 144 2.35 -2.27 13.38
N ALA A 145 2.24 -3.52 12.98
CA ALA A 145 1.03 -4.04 12.37
C ALA A 145 0.81 -5.52 12.68
N PHE A 146 -0.40 -6.01 12.41
CA PHE A 146 -0.67 -7.44 12.42
C PHE A 146 -0.06 -8.07 11.16
N ARG A 147 0.59 -9.21 11.32
CA ARG A 147 1.20 -9.95 10.23
C ARG A 147 0.37 -11.21 9.96
N ILE A 148 -0.25 -11.28 8.79
CA ILE A 148 -1.11 -12.40 8.40
C ILE A 148 -0.45 -13.15 7.25
N GLU A 149 0.00 -14.37 7.50
CA GLU A 149 0.56 -15.23 6.46
C GLU A 149 -0.53 -15.98 5.71
N GLY A 150 -0.35 -16.13 4.40
CA GLY A 150 -1.01 -17.21 3.69
C GLY A 150 -0.44 -17.46 2.31
N GLN A 151 -1.13 -18.33 1.59
CA GLN A 151 -0.69 -18.82 0.30
C GLN A 151 -1.69 -18.44 -0.79
N ILE A 152 -1.17 -17.94 -1.91
CA ILE A 152 -1.97 -17.73 -3.11
C ILE A 152 -2.35 -19.09 -3.68
N THR A 153 -3.63 -19.46 -3.63
CA THR A 153 -4.07 -20.78 -4.11
C THR A 153 -4.75 -20.72 -5.47
N ARG A 154 -5.43 -19.62 -5.82
CA ARG A 154 -6.07 -19.49 -7.13
C ARG A 154 -6.44 -18.05 -7.50
N PHE A 155 -6.08 -17.63 -8.72
CA PHE A 155 -6.61 -16.39 -9.32
C PHE A 155 -7.96 -16.65 -10.02
N SER A 156 -8.96 -15.79 -9.78
CA SER A 156 -10.28 -15.88 -10.43
C SER A 156 -10.34 -15.18 -11.79
N GLY A 157 -9.46 -14.20 -12.03
CA GLY A 157 -9.44 -13.45 -13.27
C GLY A 157 -8.68 -12.15 -13.16
N HIS A 158 -8.89 -11.26 -14.13
CA HIS A 158 -8.37 -9.90 -14.09
C HIS A 158 -9.29 -8.92 -14.82
N ALA A 159 -9.30 -7.66 -14.37
CA ALA A 159 -9.92 -6.55 -15.08
C ALA A 159 -8.87 -5.45 -15.26
N GLY A 160 -8.41 -5.23 -16.49
CA GLY A 160 -7.21 -4.43 -16.73
C GLY A 160 -6.00 -5.05 -16.02
N ASN A 161 -5.33 -4.26 -15.18
CA ASN A 161 -4.20 -4.67 -14.32
C ASN A 161 -4.62 -5.19 -12.93
N VAL A 162 -5.92 -5.22 -12.62
CA VAL A 162 -6.43 -5.71 -11.33
C VAL A 162 -6.55 -7.23 -11.37
N HIS A 163 -6.01 -7.93 -10.36
CA HIS A 163 -5.99 -9.38 -10.28
C HIS A 163 -6.88 -9.90 -9.16
N PHE A 164 -8.05 -10.41 -9.51
CA PHE A 164 -8.94 -10.98 -8.50
C PHE A 164 -8.39 -12.32 -8.02
N LEU A 165 -8.28 -12.46 -6.70
CA LEU A 165 -7.87 -13.69 -6.06
C LEU A 165 -9.12 -14.41 -5.54
N HIS A 166 -9.35 -15.64 -5.99
CA HIS A 166 -10.54 -16.38 -5.56
C HIS A 166 -10.36 -17.00 -4.18
N SER A 167 -9.14 -17.44 -3.88
CA SER A 167 -8.83 -18.08 -2.61
C SER A 167 -7.39 -17.77 -2.20
N PHE A 168 -7.26 -17.41 -0.92
CA PHE A 168 -6.01 -17.26 -0.21
C PHE A 168 -6.10 -18.17 1.01
N ASP A 169 -5.18 -19.11 1.14
CA ASP A 169 -5.12 -19.96 2.32
C ASP A 169 -4.40 -19.20 3.43
N PHE A 170 -5.18 -18.50 4.24
CA PHE A 170 -4.66 -17.80 5.40
C PHE A 170 -4.34 -18.82 6.50
N LYS A 171 -3.06 -19.16 6.68
CA LYS A 171 -2.61 -20.18 7.66
C LYS A 171 -3.03 -19.90 9.12
N GLN A 172 -3.53 -18.70 9.42
CA GLN A 172 -3.83 -18.24 10.78
C GLN A 172 -5.22 -17.58 10.94
N LEU A 173 -6.07 -17.53 9.90
CA LEU A 173 -7.29 -16.71 9.91
C LEU A 173 -8.62 -17.42 9.66
N ASP A 174 -8.72 -18.73 9.89
CA ASP A 174 -10.01 -19.44 9.78
C ASP A 174 -11.13 -18.85 10.66
N TYR A 175 -10.74 -18.14 11.73
CA TYR A 175 -11.66 -17.41 12.59
C TYR A 175 -12.06 -16.03 12.03
N LEU A 176 -11.24 -15.43 11.14
CA LEU A 176 -11.39 -14.05 10.66
C LEU A 176 -12.02 -13.98 9.26
N VAL A 177 -11.66 -14.88 8.35
CA VAL A 177 -12.09 -14.89 6.93
C VAL A 177 -12.64 -16.28 6.60
N ASP A 178 -13.70 -16.35 5.80
CA ASP A 178 -14.19 -17.65 5.31
C ASP A 178 -13.38 -18.08 4.09
N ALA A 179 -12.90 -19.34 4.06
CA ALA A 179 -11.96 -19.85 3.06
C ALA A 179 -12.49 -19.78 1.60
N THR A 180 -13.80 -19.55 1.44
CA THR A 180 -14.48 -19.45 0.14
C THR A 180 -14.79 -18.02 -0.31
N ASP A 181 -14.50 -17.00 0.50
CA ASP A 181 -14.96 -15.63 0.25
C ASP A 181 -13.84 -14.62 -0.06
N ALA A 182 -13.90 -14.14 -1.30
CA ALA A 182 -13.43 -12.89 -1.89
C ALA A 182 -12.33 -12.10 -1.14
N VAL A 183 -11.08 -12.41 -1.51
CA VAL A 183 -9.94 -11.50 -1.35
C VAL A 183 -9.79 -10.73 -2.67
N SER A 184 -9.95 -9.41 -2.66
CA SER A 184 -9.62 -8.62 -3.84
C SER A 184 -8.20 -8.11 -3.70
N VAL A 185 -7.32 -8.41 -4.66
CA VAL A 185 -5.95 -7.91 -4.70
C VAL A 185 -5.74 -7.09 -5.97
N MET A 186 -5.04 -5.97 -5.84
CA MET A 186 -4.57 -5.13 -6.93
C MET A 186 -3.06 -5.16 -6.83
N LEU A 187 -2.40 -5.82 -7.79
CA LEU A 187 -0.95 -5.94 -7.81
C LEU A 187 -0.33 -4.66 -8.37
N ASP A 188 0.82 -4.26 -7.83
CA ASP A 188 1.53 -3.04 -8.26
C ASP A 188 2.14 -3.17 -9.65
N ASN A 189 2.50 -4.40 -10.02
CA ASN A 189 3.02 -4.79 -11.32
C ASN A 189 2.12 -5.85 -11.95
N ALA A 190 2.16 -5.95 -13.29
CA ALA A 190 1.40 -6.97 -14.03
C ALA A 190 1.94 -8.40 -13.87
N GLU A 191 3.09 -8.58 -13.21
CA GLU A 191 3.62 -9.90 -12.88
C GLU A 191 2.83 -10.50 -11.73
N ARG A 192 2.06 -11.54 -12.06
CA ARG A 192 1.31 -12.30 -11.06
C ARG A 192 2.29 -13.15 -10.25
N PRO A 193 2.21 -13.15 -8.92
CA PRO A 193 2.82 -14.19 -8.12
C PRO A 193 2.37 -15.57 -8.60
N ILE A 194 3.26 -16.54 -8.49
CA ILE A 194 2.96 -17.92 -8.88
C ILE A 194 1.97 -18.51 -7.85
N GLU A 195 1.02 -19.32 -8.30
CA GLU A 195 0.20 -20.13 -7.37
C GLU A 195 1.12 -20.95 -6.45
N GLY A 196 0.85 -20.94 -5.16
CA GLY A 196 1.72 -21.49 -4.12
C GLY A 196 2.67 -20.48 -3.49
N THR A 197 2.78 -19.25 -4.00
CA THR A 197 3.60 -18.20 -3.37
C THR A 197 3.06 -17.86 -1.97
N ILE A 198 3.95 -17.83 -0.99
CA ILE A 198 3.64 -17.34 0.36
C ILE A 198 3.64 -15.82 0.31
N VAL A 199 2.57 -15.22 0.81
CA VAL A 199 2.39 -13.78 0.85
C VAL A 199 1.96 -13.37 2.24
N MET A 200 2.41 -12.19 2.64
CA MET A 200 2.03 -11.55 3.88
C MET A 200 0.98 -10.49 3.60
N PHE A 201 -0.18 -10.59 4.26
CA PHE A 201 -1.15 -9.51 4.34
C PHE A 201 -0.90 -8.69 5.60
N CYS A 202 -0.73 -7.39 5.44
CA CYS A 202 -0.61 -6.44 6.54
C CYS A 202 -1.84 -5.54 6.53
N PRO A 203 -2.78 -5.73 7.48
CA PRO A 203 -3.93 -4.85 7.64
C PRO A 203 -3.47 -3.43 7.97
N VAL A 204 -3.93 -2.47 7.19
CA VAL A 204 -3.61 -1.05 7.38
C VAL A 204 -4.76 -0.36 8.10
N PHE A 205 -6.00 -0.55 7.65
CA PHE A 205 -7.18 0.04 8.26
C PHE A 205 -8.41 -0.84 8.00
N LEU A 206 -9.47 -0.59 8.76
CA LEU A 206 -10.79 -1.17 8.50
C LEU A 206 -11.83 -0.09 8.32
N LEU A 207 -12.88 -0.46 7.60
CA LEU A 207 -14.09 0.36 7.45
C LEU A 207 -15.23 -0.36 8.17
N PRO A 208 -15.66 0.12 9.36
CA PRO A 208 -16.85 -0.40 10.01
C PRO A 208 -18.05 -0.18 9.08
N GLN A 209 -18.91 -1.19 8.91
CA GLN A 209 -20.09 -1.05 8.05
C GLN A 209 -20.88 0.22 8.38
N ASN A 210 -20.99 1.12 7.39
CA ASN A 210 -22.16 1.91 7.07
C ASN A 210 -21.85 2.92 5.93
N TYR A 211 -22.49 2.72 4.77
CA TYR A 211 -23.05 3.73 3.84
C TYR A 211 -22.52 3.88 2.39
N ARG A 212 -23.52 3.77 1.47
CA ARG A 212 -23.68 4.28 0.08
C ARG A 212 -22.55 3.91 -0.89
N PHE A 213 -22.67 2.89 -1.74
CA PHE A 213 -23.73 2.66 -2.74
C PHE A 213 -23.73 1.18 -3.14
N GLY A 214 -24.91 0.54 -3.24
CA GLY A 214 -25.07 -0.71 -4.00
C GLY A 214 -24.28 -1.94 -3.54
N ASP A 215 -23.62 -1.89 -2.37
CA ASP A 215 -22.85 -3.03 -1.87
C ASP A 215 -23.80 -4.11 -1.34
N TYR A 216 -23.85 -5.25 -2.03
CA TYR A 216 -24.72 -6.37 -1.67
C TYR A 216 -24.14 -7.19 -0.50
N ASP A 217 -22.88 -6.97 -0.13
CA ASP A 217 -22.18 -7.70 0.93
C ASP A 217 -22.08 -6.85 2.21
N LYS A 218 -22.82 -7.26 3.25
CA LYS A 218 -22.84 -6.63 4.58
C LYS A 218 -21.70 -7.15 5.45
N ARG A 219 -20.47 -7.22 4.95
CA ARG A 219 -19.30 -7.64 5.73
C ARG A 219 -18.29 -6.51 5.83
N THR A 220 -17.63 -6.40 6.98
CA THR A 220 -16.57 -5.41 7.18
C THR A 220 -15.39 -5.75 6.29
N ARG A 221 -14.86 -4.73 5.60
CA ARG A 221 -13.63 -4.85 4.81
C ARG A 221 -12.45 -4.41 5.65
N VAL A 222 -11.43 -5.25 5.68
CA VAL A 222 -10.13 -4.90 6.24
C VAL A 222 -9.18 -4.68 5.08
N HIS A 223 -8.76 -3.44 4.90
CA HIS A 223 -7.87 -3.04 3.81
C HIS A 223 -6.42 -3.16 4.26
N GLY A 224 -5.55 -3.53 3.33
CA GLY A 224 -4.16 -3.71 3.63
C GLY A 224 -3.27 -3.84 2.41
N VAL A 225 -2.00 -4.07 2.70
CA VAL A 225 -0.96 -4.30 1.69
C VAL A 225 -0.58 -5.77 1.67
N PHE A 226 -0.34 -6.29 0.48
CA PHE A 226 0.22 -7.62 0.26
C PHE A 226 1.71 -7.48 0.00
N GLN A 227 2.48 -8.38 0.62
CA GLN A 227 3.93 -8.28 0.65
C GLN A 227 4.57 -9.66 0.49
N VAL A 228 5.77 -9.70 -0.08
CA VAL A 228 6.60 -10.90 -0.15
C VAL A 228 7.91 -10.65 0.56
N GLU A 229 8.47 -11.70 1.14
CA GLU A 229 9.77 -11.65 1.79
C GLU A 229 10.87 -11.47 0.73
N THR A 230 11.89 -10.68 1.07
CA THR A 230 13.06 -10.46 0.22
C THR A 230 14.30 -11.11 0.85
N GLU A 231 15.40 -11.15 0.11
CA GLU A 231 16.70 -11.59 0.67
C GLU A 231 17.37 -10.52 1.54
N LEU A 232 16.76 -9.34 1.71
CA LEU A 232 17.31 -8.24 2.49
C LEU A 232 16.93 -8.35 3.97
N GLU A 233 17.92 -8.17 4.83
CA GLU A 233 17.76 -8.03 6.27
C GLU A 233 18.27 -6.66 6.73
N VAL A 234 17.55 -6.05 7.67
CA VAL A 234 17.95 -4.83 8.36
C VAL A 234 17.74 -5.04 9.86
N ASP A 235 18.79 -4.81 10.65
CA ASP A 235 18.78 -5.04 12.10
C ASP A 235 18.28 -6.44 12.50
N ASP A 236 18.77 -7.48 11.79
CA ASP A 236 18.38 -8.89 11.92
C ASP A 236 16.88 -9.17 11.71
N GLN A 237 16.17 -8.25 11.03
CA GLN A 237 14.77 -8.42 10.64
C GLN A 237 14.65 -8.47 9.12
N MET A 238 13.81 -9.40 8.63
CA MET A 238 13.50 -9.54 7.22
C MET A 238 12.79 -8.30 6.68
N VAL A 239 13.21 -7.87 5.48
CA VAL A 239 12.56 -6.80 4.74
C VAL A 239 11.60 -7.39 3.72
N TYR A 240 10.42 -6.79 3.62
CA TYR A 240 9.35 -7.19 2.74
C TYR A 240 9.19 -6.21 1.59
N GLU A 241 8.93 -6.74 0.40
CA GLU A 241 8.54 -5.98 -0.78
C GLU A 241 7.01 -5.94 -0.86
N ARG A 242 6.43 -4.76 -1.01
CA ARG A 242 5.01 -4.59 -1.30
C ARG A 242 4.76 -4.99 -2.75
N ILE A 243 3.83 -5.92 -2.95
CA ILE A 243 3.45 -6.43 -4.28
C ILE A 243 2.05 -5.98 -4.71
N GLY A 244 1.28 -5.39 -3.79
CA GLY A 244 -0.04 -4.88 -4.08
C GLY A 244 -0.83 -4.48 -2.84
N VAL A 245 -2.10 -4.16 -3.08
CA VAL A 245 -3.07 -3.75 -2.06
C VAL A 245 -4.35 -4.53 -2.23
N GLY A 246 -5.19 -4.54 -1.21
CA GLY A 246 -6.48 -5.16 -1.33
C GLY A 246 -7.25 -5.14 -0.03
N TYR A 247 -8.26 -6.00 0.03
CA TYR A 247 -9.03 -6.19 1.25
C TYR A 247 -9.42 -7.65 1.44
N ILE A 248 -9.63 -7.99 2.71
CA ILE A 248 -10.27 -9.22 3.15
C ILE A 248 -11.66 -8.89 3.72
N LEU A 249 -12.62 -9.79 3.55
CA LEU A 249 -13.95 -9.67 4.13
C LEU A 249 -14.00 -10.44 5.43
N LEU A 250 -14.46 -9.79 6.50
CA LEU A 250 -14.64 -10.45 7.78
C LEU A 250 -15.76 -11.47 7.71
N LYS A 251 -15.51 -12.67 8.26
CA LYS A 251 -16.50 -13.72 8.42
C LYS A 251 -17.71 -13.22 9.21
N LEU A 252 -18.90 -13.74 8.88
CA LEU A 252 -20.13 -13.40 9.60
C LEU A 252 -19.98 -13.73 11.10
N GLY A 253 -20.28 -12.76 11.95
CA GLY A 253 -20.16 -12.87 13.41
C GLY A 253 -18.83 -12.38 13.99
N VAL A 254 -17.81 -12.14 13.16
CA VAL A 254 -16.59 -11.43 13.58
C VAL A 254 -16.88 -9.95 13.63
N THR A 255 -16.56 -9.31 14.75
CA THR A 255 -16.75 -7.86 14.92
C THR A 255 -15.49 -7.12 14.50
N TRP A 256 -15.63 -5.87 14.06
CA TRP A 256 -14.48 -5.01 13.79
C TRP A 256 -13.60 -4.83 15.05
N GLN A 257 -14.18 -4.87 16.25
CA GLN A 257 -13.44 -4.77 17.51
C GLN A 257 -12.51 -5.97 17.72
N ASP A 258 -12.90 -7.18 17.29
CA ASP A 258 -12.03 -8.36 17.37
C ASP A 258 -10.74 -8.18 16.56
N VAL A 259 -10.83 -7.45 15.44
CA VAL A 259 -9.67 -7.10 14.60
C VAL A 259 -8.81 -6.04 15.27
N VAL A 260 -9.42 -4.99 15.81
CA VAL A 260 -8.72 -3.89 16.50
C VAL A 260 -7.95 -4.41 17.71
N ASP A 261 -8.59 -5.28 18.49
CA ASP A 261 -8.01 -5.92 19.67
C ASP A 261 -6.92 -6.95 19.30
N GLY A 262 -6.79 -7.30 18.02
CA GLY A 262 -5.83 -8.30 17.57
C GLY A 262 -6.13 -9.70 18.11
N LYS A 263 -7.40 -10.07 18.28
CA LYS A 263 -7.76 -11.37 18.86
C LYS A 263 -7.23 -12.50 17.98
N GLY A 264 -6.23 -13.23 18.46
CA GLY A 264 -5.59 -14.29 17.69
C GLY A 264 -4.61 -13.79 16.62
N MET A 265 -4.20 -12.51 16.67
CA MET A 265 -3.17 -11.94 15.80
C MET A 265 -2.00 -11.43 16.64
N GLU A 266 -0.79 -11.66 16.14
CA GLU A 266 0.40 -11.06 16.72
C GLU A 266 0.70 -9.72 16.05
N ARG A 267 0.88 -8.67 16.86
CA ARG A 267 1.37 -7.38 16.41
C ARG A 267 2.88 -7.40 16.42
N THR A 268 3.50 -7.08 15.29
CA THR A 268 4.95 -7.15 15.09
C THR A 268 5.49 -5.92 14.36
N SER A 269 6.82 -5.81 14.33
CA SER A 269 7.57 -4.89 13.47
C SER A 269 7.61 -5.45 12.06
N ILE A 270 7.11 -4.70 11.08
CA ILE A 270 7.16 -5.05 9.66
C ILE A 270 8.04 -4.03 8.95
N LEU A 271 9.14 -4.51 8.38
CA LEU A 271 10.07 -3.70 7.61
C LEU A 271 9.69 -3.77 6.13
N LEU A 272 9.25 -2.65 5.57
CA LEU A 272 8.86 -2.51 4.17
C LEU A 272 9.97 -1.82 3.38
N GLY A 273 10.50 -2.52 2.38
CA GLY A 273 11.53 -2.05 1.45
C GLY A 273 10.99 -1.64 0.11
#